data_AF-A0A800DZV7-F1
#
_entry.id   AF-A0A800DZV7-F1
#
_cell.length_a   1.000
_cell.length_b   1.000
_cell.length_c   1.000
_cell.angle_alpha   90.00
_cell.angle_beta   90.00
_cell.angle_gamma   90.00
#
_symmetry.space_group_name_H-M   'P 1'
#
loop_
_entity.id
_entity.type
_entity.pdbx_description
1 polymer ?
#
loop_
_entity_poly.entity_id
_entity_poly.type
_entity_poly.pdbx_seq_one_letter_code
_entity_poly.pdbx_strand_id
1 'polypeptide(L)'
;MSDELVRYSDVELNEFKKIILLKIEKAKENLALLESSYKNDSDNGTEDTSPTFKPFEDGSATMSKEANLRLAIRQERFIRDLKNALIRIENKSYGVCRVTGKLIQKKRLELVPHAT
;
A
#
# COMPACT_ATOMS: atom_id res chain seq x y z
N MET A 1 1.84 33.71 -24.13
CA MET A 1 2.53 32.43 -24.40
C MET A 1 1.58 31.35 -23.92
N SER A 2 1.11 30.50 -24.83
CA SER A 2 0.16 29.44 -24.53
C SER A 2 0.80 28.45 -23.55
N ASP A 3 0.38 28.51 -22.28
CA ASP A 3 0.59 27.45 -21.30
C ASP A 3 0.00 26.16 -21.87
N GLU A 4 0.81 25.38 -22.59
CA GLU A 4 0.49 24.00 -22.87
C GLU A 4 0.41 23.30 -21.51
N LEU A 5 -0.82 23.12 -21.02
CA LEU A 5 -1.10 22.37 -19.80
C LEU A 5 -0.48 20.98 -19.93
N VAL A 6 0.67 20.80 -19.28
CA VAL A 6 1.41 19.53 -19.22
C VAL A 6 0.60 18.56 -18.36
N ARG A 7 -0.40 17.92 -18.97
CA ARG A 7 -1.32 16.99 -18.31
C ARG A 7 -1.71 15.84 -19.23
N TYR A 8 -2.07 14.72 -18.63
CA TYR A 8 -2.72 13.62 -19.33
C TYR A 8 -4.15 14.00 -19.74
N SER A 9 -4.62 13.37 -20.82
CA SER A 9 -6.00 13.49 -21.27
C SER A 9 -6.97 12.88 -20.26
N ASP A 10 -8.22 13.32 -20.27
CA ASP A 10 -9.22 12.84 -19.32
C ASP A 10 -9.52 11.32 -19.52
N VAL A 11 -9.30 10.79 -20.73
CA VAL A 11 -9.40 9.35 -21.03
C VAL A 11 -8.32 8.56 -20.31
N GLU A 12 -7.05 8.98 -20.46
CA GLU A 12 -5.90 8.33 -19.80
C GLU A 12 -5.99 8.44 -18.28
N LEU A 13 -6.42 9.60 -17.76
CA LEU A 13 -6.66 9.80 -16.33
C LEU A 13 -7.69 8.80 -15.78
N ASN A 14 -8.73 8.49 -16.56
CA ASN A 14 -9.73 7.50 -16.17
C ASN A 14 -9.19 6.07 -16.20
N GLU A 15 -8.30 5.75 -17.14
CA GLU A 15 -7.59 4.46 -17.16
C GLU A 15 -6.71 4.28 -15.92
N PHE A 16 -5.92 5.30 -15.57
CA PHE A 16 -5.10 5.28 -14.35
C PHE A 16 -5.97 5.19 -13.09
N LYS A 17 -7.13 5.86 -13.06
CA LYS A 17 -8.08 5.78 -11.94
C LYS A 17 -8.53 4.33 -11.70
N LYS A 18 -8.90 3.61 -12.76
CA LYS A 18 -9.29 2.18 -12.66
C LYS A 18 -8.16 1.32 -12.11
N ILE A 19 -6.93 1.52 -12.61
CA ILE A 19 -5.75 0.80 -12.12
C ILE A 19 -5.51 1.06 -10.63
N ILE A 20 -5.60 2.34 -10.21
CA ILE A 20 -5.39 2.72 -8.81
C ILE A 20 -6.46 2.11 -7.90
N LEU A 21 -7.73 2.16 -8.28
CA LEU A 21 -8.82 1.57 -7.50
C LEU A 21 -8.62 0.06 -7.32
N LEU A 22 -8.30 -0.66 -8.39
CA LEU A 22 -8.00 -2.09 -8.32
C LEU A 22 -6.81 -2.39 -7.39
N LYS A 23 -5.75 -1.56 -7.44
CA LYS A 23 -4.61 -1.72 -6.53
C LYS A 23 -4.97 -1.40 -5.08
N ILE A 24 -5.86 -0.45 -4.82
CA ILE A 24 -6.35 -0.15 -3.46
C ILE A 24 -7.11 -1.33 -2.89
N GLU A 25 -8.00 -1.96 -3.67
CA GLU A 25 -8.77 -3.13 -3.23
C GLU A 25 -7.84 -4.29 -2.85
N LYS A 26 -6.97 -4.69 -3.77
CA LYS A 26 -5.94 -5.71 -3.51
C LYS A 26 -5.07 -5.34 -2.31
N ALA A 27 -4.73 -4.06 -2.16
CA ALA A 27 -3.89 -3.62 -1.07
C ALA A 27 -4.59 -3.74 0.29
N LYS A 28 -5.90 -3.46 0.35
CA LYS A 28 -6.72 -3.63 1.55
C LYS A 28 -6.93 -5.10 1.91
N GLU A 29 -7.13 -5.97 0.94
CA GLU A 29 -7.21 -7.42 1.16
C GLU A 29 -5.92 -7.96 1.79
N ASN A 30 -4.77 -7.62 1.22
CA ASN A 30 -3.47 -8.01 1.77
C ASN A 30 -3.25 -7.45 3.18
N LEU A 31 -3.67 -6.20 3.42
CA LEU A 31 -3.60 -5.60 4.75
C LEU A 31 -4.46 -6.40 5.73
N ALA A 32 -5.70 -6.73 5.39
CA ALA A 32 -6.59 -7.52 6.25
C ALA A 32 -6.02 -8.91 6.59
N LEU A 33 -5.31 -9.55 5.65
CA LEU A 33 -4.61 -10.83 5.89
C LEU A 33 -3.41 -10.66 6.84
N LEU A 34 -2.62 -9.61 6.66
CA LEU A 34 -1.58 -9.25 7.63
C LEU A 34 -2.21 -8.95 9.00
N GLU A 35 -3.40 -8.35 9.00
CA GLU A 35 -4.11 -8.02 10.23
C GLU A 35 -4.63 -9.20 11.03
N SER A 36 -5.25 -10.15 10.35
CA SER A 36 -5.73 -11.37 10.99
C SER A 36 -4.58 -12.20 11.54
N SER A 37 -3.40 -12.17 10.91
CA SER A 37 -2.21 -12.90 11.37
C SER A 37 -1.71 -12.48 12.75
N TYR A 38 -1.94 -11.23 13.17
CA TYR A 38 -1.59 -10.76 14.52
C TYR A 38 -2.76 -10.82 15.50
N LYS A 39 -4.02 -10.76 15.03
CA LYS A 39 -5.23 -10.84 15.88
C LYS A 39 -5.55 -12.27 16.32
N ASN A 40 -5.24 -13.28 15.50
CA ASN A 40 -5.57 -14.68 15.78
C ASN A 40 -4.65 -15.36 16.82
N ASP A 41 -3.80 -14.60 17.51
CA ASP A 41 -2.96 -15.13 18.59
C ASP A 41 -3.71 -15.26 19.93
N SER A 42 -5.00 -14.92 19.96
CA SER A 42 -5.85 -15.01 21.16
C SER A 42 -6.65 -16.31 21.30
N ASP A 43 -6.38 -17.34 20.49
CA ASP A 43 -6.99 -18.66 20.69
C ASP A 43 -5.96 -19.80 20.53
N ASN A 44 -4.93 -19.76 21.37
CA ASN A 44 -4.21 -20.98 21.76
C ASN A 44 -4.92 -21.60 22.97
N GLY A 45 -6.15 -22.05 22.76
CA GLY A 45 -6.82 -22.98 23.64
C GLY A 45 -6.14 -24.34 23.58
N THR A 46 -5.13 -24.55 24.43
CA THR A 46 -4.95 -25.83 25.15
C THR A 46 -4.44 -25.50 26.54
N GLU A 47 -5.40 -25.51 27.45
CA GLU A 47 -5.23 -25.72 28.87
C GLU A 47 -4.35 -26.97 29.10
N ASP A 48 -3.33 -26.82 29.93
CA ASP A 48 -2.67 -27.90 30.69
C ASP A 48 -1.71 -28.86 29.93
N THR A 49 -0.40 -28.60 30.03
CA THR A 49 0.59 -29.63 30.37
C THR A 49 1.95 -28.99 30.75
N SER A 50 2.23 -28.97 32.06
CA SER A 50 3.56 -28.98 32.71
C SER A 50 4.49 -27.74 32.61
N PRO A 51 5.00 -27.21 33.75
CA PRO A 51 5.86 -26.02 33.80
C PRO A 51 7.32 -26.40 33.59
N THR A 52 7.74 -26.67 32.36
CA THR A 52 9.16 -26.90 32.07
C THR A 52 9.60 -26.00 30.92
N PHE A 53 10.08 -24.80 31.30
CA PHE A 53 11.02 -23.99 30.53
C PHE A 53 10.56 -23.53 29.12
N LYS A 54 9.91 -22.36 29.01
CA LYS A 54 9.68 -21.64 27.74
C LYS A 54 10.36 -20.26 27.57
N PRO A 55 11.67 -20.03 27.85
CA PRO A 55 12.29 -18.72 27.56
C PRO A 55 12.84 -18.56 26.12
N PHE A 56 12.92 -19.64 25.33
CA PHE A 56 13.62 -19.60 24.02
C PHE A 56 12.68 -19.49 22.80
N GLU A 57 11.41 -19.90 22.91
CA GLU A 57 10.44 -19.78 21.80
C GLU A 57 9.87 -18.37 21.62
N ASP A 58 9.89 -17.56 22.68
CA ASP A 58 9.29 -16.21 22.67
C ASP A 58 10.04 -15.23 21.72
N GLY A 59 11.34 -15.46 21.47
CA GLY A 59 12.14 -14.64 20.55
C GLY A 59 11.78 -14.81 19.07
N SER A 60 11.32 -16.01 18.66
CA SER A 60 10.95 -16.31 17.26
C SER A 60 9.55 -15.78 16.92
N ALA A 61 8.62 -15.93 17.87
CA ALA A 61 7.27 -15.41 17.74
C ALA A 61 7.24 -13.87 17.73
N THR A 62 8.01 -13.21 18.59
CA THR A 62 8.15 -11.75 18.62
C THR A 62 8.75 -11.19 17.34
N MET A 63 9.84 -11.80 16.82
CA MET A 63 10.46 -11.37 15.57
C MET A 63 9.50 -11.47 14.37
N SER A 64 8.69 -12.52 14.29
CA SER A 64 7.71 -12.73 13.21
C SER A 64 6.58 -11.69 13.26
N LYS A 65 6.09 -11.37 14.46
CA LYS A 65 5.08 -10.31 14.67
C LYS A 65 5.60 -8.93 14.27
N GLU A 66 6.83 -8.59 14.66
CA GLU A 66 7.46 -7.32 14.27
C GLU A 66 7.64 -7.20 12.75
N ALA A 67 8.03 -8.28 12.08
CA ALA A 67 8.15 -8.30 10.63
C ALA A 67 6.79 -8.04 9.95
N ASN A 68 5.73 -8.70 10.40
CA ASN A 68 4.37 -8.51 9.88
C ASN A 68 3.85 -7.09 10.14
N LEU A 69 4.13 -6.52 11.33
CA LEU A 69 3.78 -5.13 11.65
C LEU A 69 4.46 -4.15 10.68
N ARG A 70 5.76 -4.33 10.41
CA ARG A 70 6.50 -3.49 9.44
C ARG A 70 5.91 -3.59 8.03
N LEU A 71 5.47 -4.78 7.62
CA LEU A 71 4.79 -4.98 6.34
C LEU A 71 3.43 -4.27 6.30
N ALA A 72 2.63 -4.38 7.37
CA ALA A 72 1.33 -3.71 7.48
C ALA A 72 1.47 -2.18 7.39
N ILE A 73 2.43 -1.59 8.12
CA ILE A 73 2.71 -0.14 8.06
C ILE A 73 3.08 0.31 6.63
N ARG A 74 3.88 -0.48 5.92
CA ARG A 74 4.23 -0.20 4.52
C ARG A 74 3.00 -0.27 3.62
N GLN A 75 2.12 -1.24 3.87
CA GLN A 75 0.89 -1.43 3.12
C GLN A 75 -0.10 -0.26 3.32
N GLU A 76 -0.26 0.22 4.55
CA GLU A 76 -1.05 1.41 4.87
C GLU A 76 -0.51 2.66 4.17
N ARG A 77 0.82 2.86 4.20
CA ARG A 77 1.47 3.95 3.48
C ARG A 77 1.19 3.87 1.99
N PHE A 78 1.32 2.69 1.40
CA PHE A 78 1.03 2.46 -0.02
C PHE A 78 -0.43 2.79 -0.37
N ILE A 79 -1.40 2.37 0.45
CA ILE A 79 -2.83 2.71 0.27
C ILE A 79 -3.04 4.23 0.31
N ARG A 80 -2.42 4.92 1.27
CA ARG A 80 -2.48 6.39 1.38
C ARG A 80 -1.90 7.07 0.14
N ASP A 81 -0.77 6.59 -0.37
CA ASP A 81 -0.15 7.16 -1.56
C ASP A 81 -1.00 6.95 -2.82
N LEU A 82 -1.69 5.80 -2.92
CA LEU A 82 -2.69 5.55 -3.97
C LEU A 82 -3.91 6.47 -3.85
N LYS A 83 -4.42 6.73 -2.63
CA LYS A 83 -5.50 7.72 -2.41
C LYS A 83 -5.06 9.12 -2.83
N ASN A 84 -3.82 9.51 -2.50
CA ASN A 84 -3.25 10.79 -2.94
C ASN A 84 -3.10 10.85 -4.47
N ALA A 85 -2.82 9.73 -5.13
CA ALA A 85 -2.84 9.66 -6.59
C ALA A 85 -4.23 9.90 -7.17
N LEU A 86 -5.30 9.39 -6.54
CA LEU A 86 -6.69 9.68 -6.95
C LEU A 86 -7.01 11.18 -6.85
N ILE A 87 -6.62 11.83 -5.75
CA ILE A 87 -6.82 13.29 -5.58
C ILE A 87 -6.10 14.07 -6.70
N ARG A 88 -4.89 13.64 -7.08
CA ARG A 88 -4.16 14.24 -8.21
C ARG A 88 -4.85 14.03 -9.54
N ILE A 89 -5.53 12.89 -9.73
CA ILE A 89 -6.33 12.63 -10.93
C ILE A 89 -7.52 13.58 -10.99
N GLU A 90 -8.24 13.77 -9.88
CA GLU A 90 -9.38 14.68 -9.78
C GLU A 90 -8.96 16.13 -10.06
N ASN A 91 -7.81 16.55 -9.52
CA ASN A 91 -7.24 17.88 -9.73
C ASN A 91 -6.46 18.01 -11.05
N LYS A 92 -6.48 16.97 -11.93
CA LYS A 92 -5.81 16.96 -13.24
C LYS A 92 -4.30 17.22 -13.21
N SER A 93 -3.64 16.97 -12.07
CA SER A 93 -2.19 17.12 -11.86
C SER A 93 -1.45 15.78 -11.80
N TYR A 94 -2.15 14.68 -12.03
CA TYR A 94 -1.58 13.34 -12.03
C TYR A 94 -0.58 13.13 -13.16
N GLY A 95 0.53 12.47 -12.85
CA GLY A 95 1.55 12.12 -13.82
C GLY A 95 2.51 13.25 -14.19
N VAL A 96 2.44 14.40 -13.52
CA VAL A 96 3.44 15.48 -13.65
C VAL A 96 4.52 15.29 -12.58
N CYS A 97 5.78 15.25 -13.01
CA CYS A 97 6.93 15.12 -12.11
C CYS A 97 7.09 16.38 -11.26
N ARG A 98 7.08 16.24 -9.93
CA ARG A 98 7.23 17.36 -8.99
C ARG A 98 8.54 18.13 -9.12
N VAL A 99 9.62 17.45 -9.56
CA VAL A 99 10.95 18.06 -9.67
C VAL A 99 11.15 18.73 -11.03
N THR A 100 10.74 18.06 -12.10
CA THR A 100 11.04 18.50 -13.47
C THR A 100 9.87 19.20 -14.16
N GLY A 101 8.66 19.12 -13.63
CA GLY A 101 7.45 19.61 -14.27
C GLY A 101 7.03 18.85 -15.54
N LYS A 102 7.75 17.79 -15.92
CA LYS A 102 7.50 17.00 -17.14
C LYS A 102 6.55 15.83 -16.87
N LEU A 103 5.87 15.36 -17.92
CA LEU A 103 5.06 14.14 -17.83
C LEU A 103 5.93 12.90 -17.54
N ILE A 104 5.56 12.18 -16.50
CA ILE A 104 6.10 10.87 -16.14
C ILE A 104 5.54 9.87 -17.14
N GLN A 105 6.39 9.09 -17.81
CA GLN A 105 5.99 8.10 -18.82
C GLN A 105 4.82 7.20 -18.38
N LYS A 106 3.85 6.98 -19.27
CA LYS A 106 2.65 6.16 -19.01
C LYS A 106 2.96 4.77 -18.46
N LYS A 107 3.88 4.04 -19.11
CA LYS A 107 4.32 2.70 -18.68
C LYS A 107 4.80 2.66 -17.22
N ARG A 108 5.45 3.74 -16.75
CA ARG A 108 5.88 3.84 -15.35
C ARG A 108 4.70 4.02 -14.41
N LEU A 109 3.69 4.80 -14.80
CA LEU A 109 2.49 5.03 -14.00
C LEU A 109 1.54 3.82 -13.97
N GLU A 110 1.54 2.98 -15.01
CA GLU A 110 0.82 1.69 -15.01
C GLU A 110 1.42 0.73 -13.97
N LEU A 111 2.76 0.67 -13.92
CA LEU A 111 3.49 -0.17 -12.96
C LEU A 111 3.44 0.42 -11.54
N VAL A 112 3.74 1.71 -11.39
CA VAL A 112 3.92 2.42 -10.12
C VAL A 112 3.04 3.68 -10.10
N PRO A 113 1.72 3.54 -9.88
CA PRO A 113 0.77 4.64 -10.03
C PRO A 113 0.83 5.69 -8.92
N HIS A 114 1.57 5.45 -7.83
CA HIS A 114 1.76 6.46 -6.78
C HIS A 114 2.93 7.40 -7.06
N ALA A 115 3.72 7.19 -8.12
CA ALA A 115 4.87 8.05 -8.45
C ALA A 115 4.46 9.53 -8.60
N THR A 116 5.34 10.43 -8.14
CA THR A 116 5.16 11.90 -8.13
C THR A 116 6.37 12.59 -8.71
#